data_AF-A0A5P9PWL1-F1
#
_entry.id   AF-A0A5P9PWL1-F1
#
_cell.length_a   1.000
_cell.length_b   1.000
_cell.length_c   1.000
_cell.angle_alpha   90.00
_cell.angle_beta   90.00
_cell.angle_gamma   90.00
#
_symmetry.space_group_name_H-M   'P 1'
#
loop_
_entity.id
_entity.type
_entity.pdbx_description
1 polymer ?
#
loop_
_entity_poly.entity_id
_entity_poly.type
_entity_poly.pdbx_seq_one_letter_code
_entity_poly.pdbx_strand_id
1 'polypeptide(L)'
;MSAVGIGLLAGWGVVRSRPTPLSRRSVLRAGAFLGTAAATMPLAAACGPGYETAPDELAPLLARARADATAATALASAGGDGAELAEQVAAVRTAQADALQSEVDRLNRPKSSTAPDSGQAAGLDALKDRLEQARKEAADLVPTLPRHRAGLVGSVAAGCAALQQLSPGLGAGAAGDDVEPPQTGQLPPESVTAVQDALSAEHAAVWVYGLVTAFLPNDFRSGTDNGASAHRDRRDACERMLTAAGATPVPTEPAYLPPKPVTDAKSAMALVATAEADAAAAWRGVLERTDDTVLRTVALRALVGSATRGTSWRKEAGESPAAVALPGT
;
A
#
# COMPACT_ATOMS: atom_id res chain seq x y z
N MET A 1 0.35 -64.61 29.24
CA MET A 1 -0.17 -63.73 30.30
C MET A 1 -0.41 -62.38 29.65
N SER A 2 -1.56 -62.21 29.00
CA SER A 2 -2.76 -61.51 29.51
C SER A 2 -2.68 -60.01 29.20
N ALA A 3 -3.65 -59.35 28.58
CA ALA A 3 -4.92 -59.78 28.04
C ALA A 3 -5.41 -58.76 26.99
N VAL A 4 -6.20 -59.30 26.07
CA VAL A 4 -7.06 -58.65 25.08
C VAL A 4 -8.17 -57.84 25.77
N GLY A 5 -8.52 -56.69 25.20
CA GLY A 5 -9.71 -55.91 25.57
C GLY A 5 -10.36 -55.27 24.35
N ILE A 6 -11.11 -56.08 23.59
CA ILE A 6 -12.03 -55.64 22.52
C ILE A 6 -13.42 -55.49 23.16
N GLY A 7 -14.00 -54.30 23.05
CA GLY A 7 -15.35 -53.96 23.52
C GLY A 7 -16.18 -53.37 22.38
N LEU A 8 -17.35 -53.95 22.18
CA LEU A 8 -18.27 -53.86 21.05
C LEU A 8 -19.41 -52.84 21.32
N LEU A 9 -19.99 -52.30 20.23
CA LEU A 9 -21.43 -52.06 19.97
C LEU A 9 -22.02 -50.64 19.84
N ALA A 10 -22.92 -50.61 18.84
CA ALA A 10 -23.99 -49.68 18.49
C ALA A 10 -23.54 -48.37 17.81
N GLY A 11 -23.79 -48.13 16.53
CA GLY A 11 -24.96 -48.45 15.72
C GLY A 11 -25.68 -47.13 15.38
N TRP A 12 -26.49 -47.12 14.32
CA TRP A 12 -27.21 -45.97 13.73
C TRP A 12 -26.32 -45.13 12.80
N GLY A 13 -26.63 -44.91 11.53
CA GLY A 13 -27.82 -45.18 10.74
C GLY A 13 -27.72 -44.27 9.52
N VAL A 14 -27.60 -44.87 8.34
CA VAL A 14 -27.50 -44.18 7.05
C VAL A 14 -28.84 -43.52 6.71
N VAL A 15 -28.83 -42.23 6.37
CA VAL A 15 -29.80 -41.66 5.42
C VAL A 15 -29.05 -40.78 4.42
N ARG A 16 -28.90 -41.32 3.21
CA ARG A 16 -28.50 -40.59 2.01
C ARG A 16 -29.76 -39.98 1.40
N SER A 17 -29.74 -38.68 1.16
CA SER A 17 -30.75 -38.01 0.31
C SER A 17 -30.04 -37.37 -0.87
N ARG A 18 -30.11 -38.05 -2.02
CA ARG A 18 -29.77 -37.51 -3.35
C ARG A 18 -30.99 -36.74 -3.88
N PRO A 19 -30.83 -35.52 -4.42
CA PRO A 19 -31.83 -34.95 -5.30
C PRO A 19 -31.59 -35.43 -6.75
N THR A 20 -32.58 -36.09 -7.33
CA THR A 20 -32.66 -36.39 -8.77
C THR A 20 -33.22 -35.19 -9.57
N PRO A 21 -32.94 -35.10 -10.87
CA PRO A 21 -33.02 -33.86 -11.65
C PRO A 21 -34.42 -33.58 -12.20
N LEU A 22 -34.82 -32.31 -12.22
CA LEU A 22 -36.04 -31.87 -12.89
C LEU A 22 -35.74 -31.54 -14.37
N SER A 23 -36.17 -32.46 -15.24
CA SER A 23 -36.35 -32.25 -16.67
C SER A 23 -37.56 -31.34 -16.92
N ARG A 24 -37.38 -30.26 -17.68
CA ARG A 24 -38.48 -29.51 -18.32
C ARG A 24 -38.12 -29.23 -19.77
N ARG A 25 -38.55 -30.12 -20.66
CA ARG A 25 -38.78 -29.80 -22.07
C ARG A 25 -40.23 -29.35 -22.25
N SER A 26 -40.39 -28.36 -23.11
CA SER A 26 -41.51 -28.14 -24.02
C SER A 26 -42.54 -27.03 -23.71
N VAL A 27 -42.37 -25.94 -24.48
CA VAL A 27 -43.36 -25.34 -25.41
C VAL A 27 -44.04 -24.01 -25.00
N LEU A 28 -43.48 -22.93 -25.57
CA LEU A 28 -44.07 -21.80 -26.33
C LEU A 28 -45.57 -21.44 -26.16
N ARG A 29 -45.86 -20.14 -26.01
CA ARG A 29 -46.43 -19.28 -27.08
C ARG A 29 -46.56 -17.80 -26.69
N ALA A 30 -46.65 -16.98 -27.74
CA ALA A 30 -46.54 -15.54 -27.83
C ALA A 30 -47.67 -14.70 -27.18
N GLY A 31 -47.34 -13.44 -26.87
CA GLY A 31 -48.29 -12.36 -26.59
C GLY A 31 -47.63 -11.02 -26.89
N ALA A 32 -48.22 -10.27 -27.80
CA ALA A 32 -47.69 -9.03 -28.37
C ALA A 32 -48.16 -7.77 -27.60
N PHE A 33 -47.36 -6.71 -27.70
CA PHE A 33 -47.64 -5.27 -27.51
C PHE A 33 -48.43 -4.79 -26.27
N LEU A 34 -47.80 -3.90 -25.49
CA LEU A 34 -48.26 -2.53 -25.22
C LEU A 34 -47.16 -1.74 -24.50
N GLY A 35 -46.82 -0.57 -25.04
CA GLY A 35 -45.79 0.31 -24.50
C GLY A 35 -46.28 1.11 -23.30
N THR A 36 -45.37 1.37 -22.36
CA THR A 36 -45.31 2.58 -21.52
C THR A 36 -43.88 2.74 -21.04
N ALA A 37 -43.40 3.98 -21.06
CA ALA A 37 -42.06 4.36 -20.63
C ALA A 37 -41.92 4.12 -19.11
N ALA A 38 -41.05 3.17 -18.75
CA ALA A 38 -40.56 2.99 -17.39
C ALA A 38 -39.03 3.02 -17.45
N ALA A 39 -38.45 3.85 -16.59
CA ALA A 39 -37.01 4.02 -16.45
C ALA A 39 -36.31 2.66 -16.33
N THR A 40 -35.42 2.36 -17.27
CA THR A 40 -34.57 1.19 -17.25
C THR A 40 -33.48 1.39 -16.20
N MET A 41 -33.78 1.06 -14.94
CA MET A 41 -32.75 0.64 -13.99
C MET A 41 -32.29 -0.75 -14.42
N PRO A 42 -31.03 -0.96 -14.82
CA PRO A 42 -30.55 -2.30 -15.09
C PRO A 42 -30.40 -3.05 -13.77
N LEU A 43 -31.41 -3.83 -13.40
CA LEU A 43 -31.23 -4.97 -12.50
C LEU A 43 -30.44 -6.03 -13.28
N ALA A 44 -29.11 -5.90 -13.24
CA ALA A 44 -28.22 -6.95 -13.71
C ALA A 44 -28.34 -8.15 -12.77
N ALA A 45 -28.91 -9.23 -13.30
CA ALA A 45 -28.89 -10.54 -12.68
C ALA A 45 -27.42 -10.96 -12.41
N ALA A 46 -27.09 -11.18 -11.14
CA ALA A 46 -25.74 -11.48 -10.65
C ALA A 46 -25.21 -12.89 -10.99
N CYS A 47 -25.63 -13.46 -12.13
CA CYS A 47 -25.16 -14.76 -12.61
C CYS A 47 -25.02 -14.74 -14.13
N GLY A 48 -24.10 -13.93 -14.65
CA GLY A 48 -23.54 -14.11 -15.99
C GLY A 48 -22.04 -14.42 -15.86
N PRO A 49 -21.44 -15.27 -16.71
CA PRO A 49 -19.99 -15.37 -16.82
C PRO A 49 -19.49 -14.09 -17.51
N GLY A 50 -19.48 -12.99 -16.77
CA GLY A 50 -19.25 -11.66 -17.30
C GLY A 50 -17.77 -11.36 -17.37
N TYR A 51 -17.19 -11.41 -18.57
CA TYR A 51 -15.96 -10.68 -18.83
C TYR A 51 -16.25 -9.19 -18.63
N GLU A 52 -15.48 -8.52 -17.78
CA GLU A 52 -15.56 -7.08 -17.64
C GLU A 52 -15.12 -6.39 -18.92
N THR A 53 -16.01 -5.58 -19.49
CA THR A 53 -15.77 -4.85 -20.74
C THR A 53 -15.21 -3.45 -20.51
N ALA A 54 -15.19 -2.98 -19.26
CA ALA A 54 -14.61 -1.72 -18.90
C ALA A 54 -13.06 -1.80 -18.92
N PRO A 55 -12.36 -0.72 -19.33
CA PRO A 55 -10.92 -0.65 -19.19
C PRO A 55 -10.46 -0.76 -17.74
N ASP A 56 -9.21 -1.17 -17.54
CA ASP A 56 -8.63 -1.28 -16.21
C ASP A 56 -8.54 0.08 -15.50
N GLU A 57 -9.00 0.16 -14.25
CA GLU A 57 -8.97 1.37 -13.41
C GLU A 57 -7.54 1.88 -13.14
N LEU A 58 -6.53 1.01 -13.21
CA LEU A 58 -5.12 1.38 -13.05
C LEU A 58 -4.49 1.92 -14.35
N ALA A 59 -5.16 1.80 -15.50
CA ALA A 59 -4.61 2.23 -16.78
C ALA A 59 -4.23 3.73 -16.82
N PRO A 60 -5.04 4.67 -16.27
CA PRO A 60 -4.65 6.08 -16.19
C PRO A 60 -3.37 6.30 -15.35
N LEU A 61 -3.30 5.67 -14.18
CA LEU A 61 -2.17 5.79 -13.26
C LEU A 61 -0.87 5.18 -13.86
N LEU A 62 -0.98 4.04 -14.55
CA LEU A 62 0.11 3.43 -15.30
C LEU A 62 0.65 4.36 -16.38
N ALA A 63 -0.27 4.93 -17.15
CA ALA A 63 0.10 5.77 -18.27
C ALA A 63 0.73 7.11 -17.80
N ARG A 64 0.28 7.63 -16.66
CA ARG A 64 0.95 8.72 -15.92
C ARG A 64 2.37 8.34 -15.52
N ALA A 65 2.56 7.19 -14.88
CA ALA A 65 3.89 6.75 -14.42
C ALA A 65 4.90 6.66 -15.58
N ARG A 66 4.47 6.15 -16.74
CA ARG A 66 5.30 6.13 -17.97
C ARG A 66 5.62 7.52 -18.49
N ALA A 67 4.64 8.42 -18.51
CA ALA A 67 4.84 9.79 -18.97
C ALA A 67 5.83 10.53 -18.05
N ASP A 68 5.70 10.37 -16.73
CA ASP A 68 6.61 10.97 -15.75
C ASP A 68 8.03 10.41 -15.88
N ALA A 69 8.18 9.09 -16.04
CA ALA A 69 9.48 8.46 -16.25
C ALA A 69 10.17 8.96 -17.53
N THR A 70 9.41 9.11 -18.62
CA THR A 70 9.92 9.64 -19.89
C THR A 70 10.35 11.09 -19.76
N ALA A 71 9.52 11.92 -19.12
CA ALA A 71 9.81 13.34 -18.90
C ALA A 71 11.05 13.54 -18.01
N ALA A 72 11.18 12.73 -16.96
CA ALA A 72 12.35 12.74 -16.07
C ALA A 72 13.62 12.25 -16.77
N THR A 73 13.53 11.21 -17.61
CA THR A 73 14.68 10.73 -18.43
C THR A 73 15.16 11.80 -19.41
N ALA A 74 14.23 12.52 -20.06
CA ALA A 74 14.56 13.62 -20.96
C ALA A 74 15.26 14.77 -20.21
N LEU A 75 14.75 15.14 -19.02
CA LEU A 75 15.39 16.17 -18.19
C LEU A 75 16.78 15.74 -17.71
N ALA A 76 16.96 14.49 -17.28
CA ALA A 76 18.26 13.94 -16.90
C ALA A 76 19.27 13.99 -18.06
N SER A 77 18.82 13.62 -19.27
CA SER A 77 19.65 13.60 -20.48
C SER A 77 20.05 15.00 -20.97
N ALA A 78 19.23 16.02 -20.68
CA ALA A 78 19.54 17.41 -20.98
C ALA A 78 20.66 17.99 -20.09
N GLY A 79 20.94 17.35 -18.95
CA GLY A 79 21.97 17.79 -17.99
C GLY A 79 21.54 18.96 -17.09
N GLY A 80 22.51 19.56 -16.41
CA GLY A 80 22.32 20.67 -15.48
C GLY A 80 22.07 20.25 -14.03
N ASP A 81 21.82 21.23 -13.16
CA ASP A 81 21.78 21.07 -11.69
C ASP A 81 20.71 20.10 -11.17
N GLY A 82 19.73 19.74 -12.00
CA GLY A 82 18.65 18.80 -11.67
C GLY A 82 18.81 17.39 -12.24
N ALA A 83 19.90 17.09 -12.96
CA ALA A 83 20.01 15.84 -13.73
C ALA A 83 19.99 14.58 -12.84
N GLU A 84 20.72 14.57 -11.73
CA GLU A 84 20.77 13.44 -10.80
C GLU A 84 19.42 13.21 -10.09
N LEU A 85 18.72 14.30 -9.74
CA LEU A 85 17.37 14.24 -9.19
C LEU A 85 16.39 13.65 -10.21
N ALA A 86 16.48 14.10 -11.47
CA ALA A 86 15.66 13.60 -12.55
C ALA A 86 15.93 12.11 -12.86
N GLU A 87 17.18 11.66 -12.72
CA GLU A 87 17.55 10.25 -12.86
C GLU A 87 16.88 9.38 -11.78
N GLN A 88 16.91 9.81 -10.51
CA GLN A 88 16.21 9.11 -9.43
C GLN A 88 14.68 9.08 -9.64
N VAL A 89 14.09 10.19 -10.09
CA VAL A 89 12.65 10.23 -10.46
C VAL A 89 12.36 9.26 -11.59
N ALA A 90 13.17 9.24 -12.65
CA ALA A 90 13.00 8.34 -13.78
C ALA A 90 13.06 6.87 -13.35
N ALA A 91 14.05 6.50 -12.53
CA ALA A 91 14.21 5.14 -12.04
C ALA A 91 13.00 4.67 -11.21
N VAL A 92 12.55 5.50 -10.25
CA VAL A 92 11.40 5.18 -9.39
C VAL A 92 10.11 5.09 -10.21
N ARG A 93 9.84 6.06 -11.08
CA ARG A 93 8.61 6.08 -11.89
C ARG A 93 8.58 4.95 -12.92
N THR A 94 9.73 4.50 -13.42
CA THR A 94 9.83 3.31 -14.28
C THR A 94 9.45 2.05 -13.49
N ALA A 95 10.05 1.82 -12.32
CA ALA A 95 9.72 0.64 -11.50
C ALA A 95 8.24 0.60 -11.10
N GLN A 96 7.64 1.76 -10.79
CA GLN A 96 6.21 1.86 -10.50
C GLN A 96 5.34 1.57 -11.74
N ALA A 97 5.74 2.05 -12.92
CA ALA A 97 5.06 1.74 -14.16
C ALA A 97 5.11 0.23 -14.48
N ASP A 98 6.24 -0.44 -14.22
CA ASP A 98 6.38 -1.88 -14.45
C ASP A 98 5.49 -2.72 -13.51
N ALA A 99 5.41 -2.32 -12.23
CA ALA A 99 4.52 -2.96 -11.25
C ALA A 99 3.04 -2.76 -11.62
N LEU A 100 2.65 -1.54 -12.00
CA LEU A 100 1.29 -1.24 -12.47
C LEU A 100 0.95 -2.01 -13.76
N GLN A 101 1.90 -2.12 -14.69
CA GLN A 101 1.71 -2.88 -15.94
C GLN A 101 1.50 -4.36 -15.65
N SER A 102 2.31 -4.95 -14.77
CA SER A 102 2.15 -6.36 -14.36
C SER A 102 0.75 -6.62 -13.79
N GLU A 103 0.23 -5.69 -12.99
CA GLU A 103 -1.09 -5.82 -12.38
C GLU A 103 -2.26 -5.57 -13.36
N VAL A 104 -2.08 -4.68 -14.33
CA VAL A 104 -3.04 -4.48 -15.44
C VAL A 104 -3.07 -5.72 -16.35
N ASP A 105 -1.91 -6.27 -16.71
CA ASP A 105 -1.80 -7.46 -17.56
C ASP A 105 -2.39 -8.69 -16.89
N ARG A 106 -2.24 -8.81 -15.56
CA ARG A 106 -2.83 -9.92 -14.79
C ARG A 106 -4.34 -10.04 -14.98
N LEU A 107 -5.07 -8.93 -15.06
CA LEU A 107 -6.53 -8.94 -15.26
C LEU A 107 -6.97 -9.07 -16.72
N ASN A 108 -6.06 -8.87 -17.69
CA ASN A 108 -6.36 -8.96 -19.13
C ASN A 108 -7.61 -8.18 -19.56
N ARG A 109 -7.85 -7.00 -18.97
CA ARG A 109 -8.98 -6.12 -19.31
C ARG A 109 -8.75 -5.40 -20.66
N PRO A 110 -9.81 -4.97 -21.37
CA PRO A 110 -9.69 -4.18 -22.60
C PRO A 110 -8.82 -2.93 -22.41
N LYS A 111 -8.01 -2.59 -23.42
CA LYS A 111 -7.15 -1.39 -23.36
C LYS A 111 -7.98 -0.12 -23.55
N SER A 112 -7.69 0.91 -22.76
CA SER A 112 -8.20 2.28 -23.01
C SER A 112 -7.66 2.80 -24.35
N SER A 113 -8.51 3.49 -25.11
CA SER A 113 -8.15 4.10 -26.41
C SER A 113 -7.52 5.49 -26.30
N THR A 114 -7.43 6.06 -25.08
CA THR A 114 -6.86 7.38 -24.84
C THR A 114 -5.37 7.26 -24.51
N ALA A 115 -4.51 7.74 -25.41
CA ALA A 115 -3.10 7.95 -25.12
C ALA A 115 -2.95 9.18 -24.21
N PRO A 116 -2.15 9.14 -23.13
CA PRO A 116 -1.85 10.34 -22.35
C PRO A 116 -0.89 11.25 -23.11
N ASP A 117 -0.93 12.54 -22.81
CA ASP A 117 0.13 13.46 -23.19
C ASP A 117 1.46 13.03 -22.57
N SER A 118 2.40 12.61 -23.41
CA SER A 118 3.80 12.33 -23.08
C SER A 118 4.63 13.61 -22.94
N GLY A 119 3.98 14.75 -22.65
CA GLY A 119 4.59 16.08 -22.71
C GLY A 119 5.92 16.14 -21.93
N GLN A 120 6.87 16.91 -22.44
CA GLN A 120 8.18 17.09 -21.81
C GLN A 120 8.03 17.79 -20.44
N ALA A 121 8.90 17.48 -19.48
CA ALA A 121 9.03 18.28 -18.27
C ALA A 121 10.07 19.38 -18.52
N ALA A 122 9.62 20.64 -18.55
CA ALA A 122 10.52 21.79 -18.64
C ALA A 122 11.06 22.16 -17.25
N GLY A 123 11.98 21.34 -16.71
CA GLY A 123 12.63 21.57 -15.42
C GLY A 123 11.97 20.88 -14.22
N LEU A 124 12.50 21.15 -13.02
CA LEU A 124 12.09 20.48 -11.77
C LEU A 124 10.66 20.86 -11.33
N ASP A 125 10.20 22.08 -11.60
CA ASP A 125 8.82 22.50 -11.27
C ASP A 125 7.78 21.64 -12.01
N ALA A 126 8.05 21.28 -13.27
CA ALA A 126 7.18 20.37 -14.01
C ALA A 126 7.19 18.94 -13.43
N LEU A 127 8.31 18.48 -12.86
CA LEU A 127 8.37 17.20 -12.15
C LEU A 127 7.63 17.25 -10.81
N LYS A 128 7.71 18.37 -10.08
CA LYS A 128 6.97 18.59 -8.84
C LYS A 128 5.47 18.43 -9.04
N ASP A 129 4.90 19.14 -10.02
CA ASP A 129 3.46 19.09 -10.29
C ASP A 129 3.00 17.68 -10.69
N ARG A 130 3.83 16.98 -11.48
CA ARG A 130 3.58 15.58 -11.89
C ARG A 130 3.58 14.62 -10.71
N LEU A 131 4.56 14.72 -9.82
CA LEU A 131 4.64 13.88 -8.62
C LEU A 131 3.47 14.14 -7.66
N GLU A 132 3.07 15.40 -7.51
CA GLU A 132 1.91 15.76 -6.70
C GLU A 132 0.62 15.18 -7.28
N GLN A 133 0.41 15.33 -8.59
CA GLN A 133 -0.76 14.78 -9.28
C GLN A 133 -0.79 13.26 -9.21
N ALA A 134 0.34 12.58 -9.47
CA ALA A 134 0.44 11.12 -9.39
C ALA A 134 0.16 10.60 -7.98
N ARG A 135 0.67 11.27 -6.95
CA ARG A 135 0.42 10.94 -5.55
C ARG A 135 -1.06 11.07 -5.21
N LYS A 136 -1.70 12.17 -5.62
CA LYS A 136 -3.13 12.40 -5.38
C LYS A 136 -3.99 11.35 -6.07
N GLU A 137 -3.72 11.10 -7.36
CA GLU A 137 -4.43 10.10 -8.16
C GLU A 137 -4.32 8.69 -7.53
N ALA A 138 -3.12 8.30 -7.08
CA ALA A 138 -2.91 7.01 -6.42
C ALA A 138 -3.60 6.92 -5.04
N ALA A 139 -3.55 7.99 -4.23
CA ALA A 139 -4.19 8.04 -2.92
C ALA A 139 -5.73 7.96 -3.02
N ASP A 140 -6.32 8.65 -4.00
CA ASP A 140 -7.77 8.67 -4.23
C ASP A 140 -8.30 7.27 -4.65
N LEU A 141 -7.45 6.39 -5.18
CA LEU A 141 -7.78 5.00 -5.58
C LEU A 141 -7.72 3.98 -4.43
N VAL A 142 -6.95 4.25 -3.37
CA VAL A 142 -6.78 3.31 -2.23
C VAL A 142 -8.09 2.83 -1.60
N PRO A 143 -9.10 3.69 -1.32
CA PRO A 143 -10.33 3.24 -0.69
C PRO A 143 -11.26 2.44 -1.63
N THR A 144 -11.12 2.57 -2.95
CA THR A 144 -12.08 1.99 -3.91
C THR A 144 -11.62 0.66 -4.50
N LEU A 145 -10.31 0.41 -4.54
CA LEU A 145 -9.75 -0.77 -5.19
C LEU A 145 -9.85 -2.04 -4.33
N PRO A 146 -9.82 -3.24 -4.94
CA PRO A 146 -9.65 -4.49 -4.21
C PRO A 146 -8.35 -4.52 -3.39
N ARG A 147 -8.33 -5.27 -2.27
CA ARG A 147 -7.20 -5.32 -1.32
C ARG A 147 -5.82 -5.48 -1.97
N HIS A 148 -5.69 -6.45 -2.88
CA HIS A 148 -4.43 -6.73 -3.59
C HIS A 148 -3.91 -5.57 -4.45
N ARG A 149 -4.79 -4.66 -4.88
CA ARG A 149 -4.42 -3.44 -5.63
C ARG A 149 -4.21 -2.23 -4.73
N ALA A 150 -4.89 -2.17 -3.58
CA ALA A 150 -4.77 -1.07 -2.62
C ALA A 150 -3.32 -0.90 -2.11
N GLY A 151 -2.62 -2.01 -1.83
CA GLY A 151 -1.20 -2.00 -1.46
C GLY A 151 -0.29 -1.43 -2.54
N LEU A 152 -0.51 -1.84 -3.80
CA LEU A 152 0.25 -1.34 -4.95
C LEU A 152 0.06 0.17 -5.14
N VAL A 153 -1.17 0.67 -5.21
CA VAL A 153 -1.42 2.11 -5.40
C VAL A 153 -1.00 2.94 -4.19
N GLY A 154 -1.13 2.41 -2.97
CA GLY A 154 -0.60 3.04 -1.77
C GLY A 154 0.92 3.21 -1.83
N SER A 155 1.62 2.21 -2.36
CA SER A 155 3.07 2.27 -2.54
C SER A 155 3.49 3.24 -3.66
N VAL A 156 2.67 3.38 -4.71
CA VAL A 156 2.87 4.45 -5.73
C VAL A 156 2.74 5.82 -5.09
N ALA A 157 1.70 6.06 -4.27
CA ALA A 157 1.52 7.33 -3.56
C ALA A 157 2.70 7.65 -2.63
N ALA A 158 3.17 6.65 -1.88
CA ALA A 158 4.30 6.78 -0.96
C ALA A 158 5.64 7.01 -1.67
N GLY A 159 5.90 6.29 -2.78
CA GLY A 159 7.10 6.49 -3.58
C GLY A 159 7.14 7.86 -4.26
N CYS A 160 5.99 8.39 -4.71
CA CYS A 160 5.90 9.77 -5.18
C CYS A 160 6.21 10.76 -4.06
N ALA A 161 5.64 10.60 -2.86
CA ALA A 161 5.95 11.46 -1.72
C ALA A 161 7.43 11.38 -1.30
N ALA A 162 8.03 10.19 -1.33
CA ALA A 162 9.45 9.96 -1.08
C ALA A 162 10.34 10.71 -2.07
N LEU A 163 10.03 10.66 -3.38
CA LEU A 163 10.75 11.43 -4.40
C LEU A 163 10.73 12.94 -4.11
N GLN A 164 9.61 13.47 -3.59
CA GLN A 164 9.51 14.89 -3.23
C GLN A 164 10.47 15.27 -2.09
N GLN A 165 10.89 14.33 -1.24
CA GLN A 165 11.88 14.60 -0.17
C GLN A 165 13.32 14.77 -0.68
N LEU A 166 13.62 14.43 -1.93
CA LEU A 166 14.97 14.57 -2.47
C LEU A 166 15.40 16.05 -2.52
N SER A 167 14.47 16.95 -2.84
CA SER A 167 14.72 18.39 -2.94
C SER A 167 13.43 19.21 -2.79
N PRO A 168 13.47 20.42 -2.18
CA PRO A 168 12.33 21.33 -2.16
C PRO A 168 11.76 21.65 -3.55
N GLY A 169 12.61 21.62 -4.59
CA GLY A 169 12.20 21.83 -5.99
C GLY A 169 11.30 20.73 -6.55
N LEU A 170 11.23 19.56 -5.91
CA LEU A 170 10.31 18.47 -6.25
C LEU A 170 9.00 18.52 -5.45
N GLY A 171 8.87 19.49 -4.53
CA GLY A 171 7.72 19.67 -3.65
C GLY A 171 7.99 19.25 -2.22
N ALA A 172 7.14 19.67 -1.28
CA ALA A 172 7.36 19.40 0.14
C ALA A 172 7.13 17.92 0.53
N GLY A 173 6.31 17.19 -0.25
CA GLY A 173 5.67 15.93 0.16
C GLY A 173 4.77 16.16 1.38
N ALA A 174 3.49 15.81 1.34
CA ALA A 174 2.72 15.96 2.58
C ALA A 174 3.29 14.97 3.61
N ALA A 175 3.82 15.50 4.71
CA ALA A 175 3.98 14.74 5.94
C ALA A 175 2.58 14.27 6.32
N GLY A 176 2.36 12.96 6.32
CA GLY A 176 1.13 12.39 6.82
C GLY A 176 1.14 12.52 8.35
N ASP A 177 0.89 13.72 8.85
CA ASP A 177 0.85 13.99 10.28
C ASP A 177 -0.59 13.85 10.80
N ASP A 178 -0.64 13.38 12.05
CA ASP A 178 -1.77 13.01 12.89
C ASP A 178 -2.69 11.88 12.36
N VAL A 179 -2.44 10.68 12.88
CA VAL A 179 -3.44 9.60 12.87
C VAL A 179 -4.45 9.92 13.98
N GLU A 180 -5.47 10.70 13.65
CA GLU A 180 -6.64 10.79 14.53
C GLU A 180 -7.24 9.37 14.67
N PRO A 181 -7.43 8.86 15.90
CA PRO A 181 -7.68 7.44 16.09
C PRO A 181 -9.04 7.09 15.51
N PRO A 182 -9.09 6.16 14.55
CA PRO A 182 -10.36 5.70 14.07
C PRO A 182 -10.96 4.66 14.99
N GLN A 183 -12.28 4.68 15.13
CA GLN A 183 -13.04 3.54 15.63
C GLN A 183 -13.31 2.61 14.44
N THR A 184 -12.41 1.67 14.21
CA THR A 184 -12.67 0.58 13.26
C THR A 184 -13.70 -0.37 13.86
N GLY A 185 -14.56 -0.95 13.01
CA GLY A 185 -15.44 -2.04 13.43
C GLY A 185 -14.67 -3.33 13.72
N GLN A 186 -15.39 -4.45 13.73
CA GLN A 186 -14.79 -5.76 13.88
C GLN A 186 -13.89 -6.07 12.67
N LEU A 187 -12.59 -6.31 12.90
CA LEU A 187 -11.62 -6.61 11.84
C LEU A 187 -11.58 -8.11 11.54
N PRO A 188 -11.44 -8.53 10.27
CA PRO A 188 -11.24 -9.93 9.94
C PRO A 188 -9.84 -10.41 10.40
N PRO A 189 -9.64 -11.72 10.64
CA PRO A 189 -8.39 -12.24 11.20
C PRO A 189 -7.12 -11.83 10.45
N GLU A 190 -7.17 -11.79 9.11
CA GLU A 190 -6.03 -11.37 8.28
C GLU A 190 -5.69 -9.87 8.44
N SER A 191 -6.68 -9.02 8.69
CA SER A 191 -6.45 -7.61 9.02
C SER A 191 -5.85 -7.48 10.42
N VAL A 192 -6.30 -8.29 11.38
CA VAL A 192 -5.72 -8.32 12.74
C VAL A 192 -4.24 -8.72 12.69
N THR A 193 -3.89 -9.77 11.95
CA THR A 193 -2.48 -10.16 11.75
C THR A 193 -1.66 -9.04 11.14
N ALA A 194 -2.18 -8.37 10.10
CA ALA A 194 -1.47 -7.27 9.46
C ALA A 194 -1.23 -6.08 10.40
N VAL A 195 -2.21 -5.75 11.27
CA VAL A 195 -2.06 -4.68 12.26
C VAL A 195 -1.09 -5.09 13.37
N GLN A 196 -1.00 -6.38 13.74
CA GLN A 196 0.05 -6.86 14.65
C GLN A 196 1.45 -6.76 14.02
N ASP A 197 1.60 -7.08 12.73
CA ASP A 197 2.86 -6.90 12.01
C ASP A 197 3.28 -5.42 11.98
N ALA A 198 2.32 -4.52 11.74
CA ALA A 198 2.54 -3.08 11.85
C ALA A 198 2.92 -2.66 13.28
N LEU A 199 2.23 -3.13 14.31
CA LEU A 199 2.57 -2.86 15.72
C LEU A 199 3.99 -3.29 16.06
N SER A 200 4.41 -4.47 15.58
CA SER A 200 5.78 -4.97 15.78
C SER A 200 6.82 -4.03 15.14
N ALA A 201 6.56 -3.55 13.91
CA ALA A 201 7.43 -2.60 13.25
C ALA A 201 7.47 -1.24 13.98
N GLU A 202 6.33 -0.76 14.50
CA GLU A 202 6.27 0.47 15.29
C GLU A 202 7.05 0.36 16.60
N HIS A 203 6.98 -0.77 17.31
CA HIS A 203 7.80 -1.00 18.50
C HIS A 203 9.30 -0.95 18.19
N ALA A 204 9.73 -1.66 17.14
CA ALA A 204 11.12 -1.67 16.71
C ALA A 204 11.60 -0.25 16.34
N ALA A 205 10.77 0.51 15.62
CA ALA A 205 11.11 1.87 15.23
C ALA A 205 11.23 2.83 16.44
N VAL A 206 10.30 2.78 17.40
CA VAL A 206 10.42 3.57 18.65
C VAL A 206 11.73 3.25 19.37
N TRP A 207 12.10 1.97 19.43
CA TRP A 207 13.37 1.55 20.04
C TRP A 207 14.59 2.07 19.27
N VAL A 208 14.59 1.97 17.93
CA VAL A 208 15.65 2.49 17.06
C VAL A 208 15.83 3.99 17.26
N TYR A 209 14.74 4.76 17.22
CA TYR A 209 14.79 6.22 17.42
C TYR A 209 15.37 6.59 18.79
N GLY A 210 15.15 5.79 19.84
CA GLY A 210 15.80 5.95 21.13
C GLY A 210 17.30 5.66 21.06
N LEU A 211 17.69 4.51 20.49
CA LEU A 211 19.09 4.09 20.37
C LEU A 211 19.96 5.12 19.65
N VAL A 212 19.51 5.62 18.51
CA VAL A 212 20.33 6.47 17.63
C VAL A 212 20.64 7.84 18.22
N THR A 213 19.86 8.30 19.21
CA THR A 213 20.16 9.57 19.91
C THR A 213 21.52 9.57 20.61
N ALA A 214 22.07 8.40 20.95
CA ALA A 214 23.40 8.27 21.53
C ALA A 214 24.54 8.49 20.50
N PHE A 215 24.24 8.37 19.20
CA PHE A 215 25.22 8.43 18.11
C PHE A 215 25.08 9.68 17.23
N LEU A 216 23.94 10.37 17.30
CA LEU A 216 23.63 11.51 16.44
C LEU A 216 23.95 12.86 17.12
N PRO A 217 24.53 13.83 16.38
CA PRO A 217 24.70 15.21 16.86
C PRO A 217 23.37 15.90 17.20
N ASN A 218 23.44 16.98 17.99
CA ASN A 218 22.26 17.73 18.44
C ASN A 218 21.41 18.32 17.30
N ASP A 219 22.00 18.60 16.14
CA ASP A 219 21.28 19.14 14.99
C ASP A 219 20.19 18.17 14.47
N PHE A 220 20.33 16.87 14.75
CA PHE A 220 19.34 15.85 14.39
C PHE A 220 18.20 15.69 15.41
N ARG A 221 18.25 16.38 16.56
CA ARG A 221 17.31 16.19 17.67
C ARG A 221 15.85 16.39 17.25
N SER A 222 15.57 17.43 16.46
CA SER A 222 14.22 17.68 15.95
C SER A 222 13.73 16.52 15.09
N GLY A 223 14.57 16.00 14.19
CA GLY A 223 14.25 14.85 13.35
C GLY A 223 14.00 13.57 14.16
N THR A 224 14.84 13.30 15.16
CA THR A 224 14.66 12.13 16.04
C THR A 224 13.42 12.24 16.92
N ASP A 225 13.14 13.41 17.48
CA ASP A 225 11.99 13.63 18.37
C ASP A 225 10.68 13.53 17.59
N ASN A 226 10.60 14.15 16.41
CA ASN A 226 9.43 14.08 15.53
C ASN A 226 9.18 12.64 15.05
N GLY A 227 10.23 11.93 14.62
CA GLY A 227 10.13 10.52 14.21
C GLY A 227 9.66 9.64 15.37
N ALA A 228 10.28 9.76 16.55
CA ALA A 228 9.89 9.01 17.73
C ALA A 228 8.45 9.28 18.15
N SER A 229 7.98 10.54 18.08
CA SER A 229 6.57 10.87 18.36
C SER A 229 5.64 10.18 17.37
N ALA A 230 5.89 10.33 16.07
CA ALA A 230 5.05 9.75 15.03
C ALA A 230 4.94 8.21 15.14
N HIS A 231 6.02 7.53 15.52
CA HIS A 231 6.00 6.08 15.77
C HIS A 231 5.22 5.70 17.04
N ARG A 232 5.32 6.50 18.12
CA ARG A 232 4.49 6.27 19.33
C ARG A 232 3.01 6.47 19.04
N ASP A 233 2.64 7.51 18.30
CA ASP A 233 1.25 7.77 17.94
C ASP A 233 0.65 6.61 17.12
N ARG A 234 1.44 6.07 16.18
CA ARG A 234 1.05 4.91 15.36
C ARG A 234 0.99 3.61 16.16
N ARG A 235 1.96 3.36 17.05
CA ARG A 235 1.92 2.22 17.99
C ARG A 235 0.63 2.26 18.82
N ASP A 236 0.35 3.40 19.44
CA ASP A 236 -0.83 3.56 20.30
C ASP A 236 -2.13 3.44 19.49
N ALA A 237 -2.13 3.85 18.21
CA ALA A 237 -3.24 3.61 17.29
C ALA A 237 -3.44 2.13 16.99
N CYS A 238 -2.37 1.37 16.72
CA CYS A 238 -2.43 -0.08 16.53
C CYS A 238 -3.00 -0.80 17.77
N GLU A 239 -2.51 -0.46 18.97
CA GLU A 239 -3.01 -1.05 20.23
C GLU A 239 -4.52 -0.81 20.41
N ARG A 240 -4.99 0.41 20.12
CA ARG A 240 -6.43 0.75 20.16
C ARG A 240 -7.24 -0.03 19.13
N MET A 241 -6.78 -0.10 17.88
CA MET A 241 -7.49 -0.83 16.80
C MET A 241 -7.57 -2.33 17.10
N LEU A 242 -6.49 -2.93 17.60
CA LEU A 242 -6.47 -4.34 18.00
C LEU A 242 -7.41 -4.61 19.17
N THR A 243 -7.36 -3.78 20.20
CA THR A 243 -8.26 -3.89 21.37
C THR A 243 -9.73 -3.74 20.95
N ALA A 244 -10.04 -2.76 20.09
CA ALA A 244 -11.39 -2.55 19.56
C ALA A 244 -11.88 -3.74 18.71
N ALA A 245 -10.98 -4.42 18.00
CA ALA A 245 -11.26 -5.65 17.27
C ALA A 245 -11.37 -6.90 18.18
N GLY A 246 -11.20 -6.77 19.50
CA GLY A 246 -11.23 -7.87 20.47
C GLY A 246 -9.94 -8.70 20.51
N ALA A 247 -8.87 -8.24 19.87
CA ALA A 247 -7.54 -8.84 19.94
C ALA A 247 -6.73 -8.26 21.11
N THR A 248 -5.79 -9.04 21.64
CA THR A 248 -4.81 -8.55 22.62
C THR A 248 -3.57 -8.04 21.88
N PRO A 249 -3.18 -6.75 22.00
CA PRO A 249 -1.95 -6.25 21.39
C PRO A 249 -0.72 -7.00 21.90
N VAL A 250 0.19 -7.38 21.00
CA VAL A 250 1.47 -7.99 21.40
C VAL A 250 2.38 -6.90 21.98
N PRO A 251 2.94 -7.08 23.19
CA PRO A 251 3.80 -6.05 23.81
C PRO A 251 5.13 -5.89 23.06
N THR A 252 5.81 -4.77 23.30
CA THR A 252 7.19 -4.56 22.83
C THR A 252 8.15 -5.58 23.44
N GLU A 253 9.20 -5.92 22.69
CA GLU A 253 10.34 -6.65 23.22
C GLU A 253 11.22 -5.74 24.10
N PRO A 254 12.00 -6.30 25.04
CA PRO A 254 12.95 -5.54 25.85
C PRO A 254 14.07 -4.90 25.02
N ALA A 255 14.45 -5.53 23.91
CA ALA A 255 15.47 -5.06 22.99
C ALA A 255 15.27 -5.64 21.59
N TYR A 256 15.72 -4.89 20.59
CA TYR A 256 15.75 -5.30 19.19
C TYR A 256 17.20 -5.39 18.71
N LEU A 257 17.46 -6.25 17.73
CA LEU A 257 18.82 -6.43 17.19
C LEU A 257 18.94 -5.68 15.86
N PRO A 258 19.79 -4.63 15.77
CA PRO A 258 20.11 -4.00 14.50
C PRO A 258 20.73 -5.01 13.52
N PRO A 259 20.41 -4.94 12.21
CA PRO A 259 20.97 -5.85 11.20
C PRO A 259 22.47 -5.66 10.99
N LYS A 260 23.01 -4.49 11.35
CA LYS A 260 24.42 -4.15 11.33
C LYS A 260 24.79 -3.41 12.62
N PRO A 261 26.03 -3.53 13.12
CA PRO A 261 26.48 -2.74 14.26
C PRO A 261 26.31 -1.23 14.02
N VAL A 262 25.87 -0.51 15.05
CA VAL A 262 25.80 0.96 15.07
C VAL A 262 27.01 1.47 15.84
N THR A 263 27.92 2.15 15.14
CA THR A 263 29.21 2.59 15.69
C THR A 263 29.46 4.08 15.53
N ASP A 264 28.65 4.77 14.74
CA ASP A 264 28.81 6.19 14.39
C ASP A 264 27.48 6.78 13.90
N ALA A 265 27.47 8.10 13.63
CA ALA A 265 26.30 8.79 13.13
C ALA A 265 25.78 8.22 11.80
N LYS A 266 26.66 7.80 10.89
CA LYS A 266 26.27 7.29 9.57
C LYS A 266 25.53 5.94 9.69
N SER A 267 26.08 5.01 10.46
CA SER A 267 25.46 3.71 10.76
C SER A 267 24.16 3.88 11.55
N ALA A 268 24.04 4.92 12.39
CA ALA A 268 22.81 5.28 13.08
C ALA A 268 21.72 5.77 12.10
N MET A 269 22.04 6.70 11.20
CA MET A 269 21.09 7.18 10.17
C MET A 269 20.62 6.06 9.24
N ALA A 270 21.53 5.17 8.83
CA ALA A 270 21.20 3.98 8.03
C ALA A 270 20.28 3.01 8.79
N LEU A 271 20.44 2.88 10.11
CA LEU A 271 19.53 2.07 10.94
C LEU A 271 18.13 2.70 11.00
N VAL A 272 18.01 4.03 11.13
CA VAL A 272 16.70 4.70 11.08
C VAL A 272 16.05 4.50 9.72
N ALA A 273 16.79 4.67 8.63
CA ALA A 273 16.31 4.39 7.27
C ALA A 273 15.78 2.96 7.11
N THR A 274 16.43 1.98 7.75
CA THR A 274 15.97 0.59 7.76
C THR A 274 14.66 0.44 8.51
N ALA A 275 14.54 1.02 9.71
CA ALA A 275 13.32 0.97 10.52
C ALA A 275 12.12 1.62 9.81
N GLU A 276 12.34 2.75 9.11
CA GLU A 276 11.30 3.41 8.32
C GLU A 276 10.88 2.57 7.09
N ALA A 277 11.82 1.84 6.47
CA ALA A 277 11.51 0.93 5.38
C ALA A 277 10.69 -0.29 5.85
N ASP A 278 11.04 -0.85 7.02
CA ASP A 278 10.29 -1.95 7.64
C ASP A 278 8.88 -1.51 8.04
N ALA A 279 8.73 -0.31 8.62
CA ALA A 279 7.42 0.28 8.93
C ALA A 279 6.60 0.50 7.65
N ALA A 280 7.19 1.08 6.61
CA ALA A 280 6.52 1.25 5.31
C ALA A 280 6.04 -0.11 4.75
N ALA A 281 6.88 -1.15 4.78
CA ALA A 281 6.51 -2.48 4.32
C ALA A 281 5.35 -3.08 5.13
N ALA A 282 5.34 -2.91 6.46
CA ALA A 282 4.28 -3.40 7.32
C ALA A 282 2.94 -2.69 7.04
N TRP A 283 2.94 -1.36 6.89
CA TRP A 283 1.73 -0.61 6.57
C TRP A 283 1.17 -0.87 5.17
N ARG A 284 2.05 -1.13 4.18
CA ARG A 284 1.61 -1.67 2.89
C ARG A 284 0.91 -3.03 3.08
N GLY A 285 1.46 -3.90 3.94
CA GLY A 285 0.87 -5.20 4.26
C GLY A 285 -0.54 -5.10 4.85
N VAL A 286 -0.85 -4.03 5.59
CA VAL A 286 -2.20 -3.72 6.07
C VAL A 286 -3.14 -3.39 4.91
N LEU A 287 -2.74 -2.53 3.96
CA LEU A 287 -3.55 -2.19 2.77
C LEU A 287 -3.93 -3.43 1.95
N GLU A 288 -3.03 -4.42 1.87
CA GLU A 288 -3.24 -5.67 1.14
C GLU A 288 -4.19 -6.65 1.82
N ARG A 289 -4.51 -6.44 3.10
CA ARG A 289 -5.23 -7.41 3.94
C ARG A 289 -6.52 -6.85 4.53
N THR A 290 -6.93 -5.63 4.16
CA THR A 290 -8.16 -5.02 4.68
C THR A 290 -9.04 -4.35 3.62
N ASP A 291 -10.36 -4.44 3.81
CA ASP A 291 -11.36 -3.62 3.10
C ASP A 291 -11.90 -2.46 3.94
N ASP A 292 -11.49 -2.37 5.21
CA ASP A 292 -11.94 -1.28 6.08
C ASP A 292 -11.32 0.04 5.59
N THR A 293 -12.17 0.94 5.10
CA THR A 293 -11.74 2.22 4.48
C THR A 293 -11.01 3.12 5.47
N VAL A 294 -11.36 3.00 6.75
CA VAL A 294 -10.77 3.79 7.81
C VAL A 294 -9.37 3.28 8.13
N LEU A 295 -9.21 1.96 8.27
CA LEU A 295 -7.90 1.32 8.41
C LEU A 295 -7.01 1.57 7.19
N ARG A 296 -7.57 1.54 5.97
CA ARG A 296 -6.82 1.91 4.75
C ARG A 296 -6.31 3.34 4.78
N THR A 297 -7.10 4.27 5.31
CA THR A 297 -6.68 5.67 5.44
C THR A 297 -5.51 5.81 6.41
N VAL A 298 -5.56 5.12 7.56
CA VAL A 298 -4.44 5.08 8.51
C VAL A 298 -3.20 4.47 7.88
N ALA A 299 -3.35 3.30 7.25
CA ALA A 299 -2.24 2.57 6.66
C ALA A 299 -1.57 3.36 5.53
N LEU A 300 -2.35 4.04 4.68
CA LEU A 300 -1.80 4.90 3.64
C LEU A 300 -0.99 6.06 4.22
N ARG A 301 -1.52 6.75 5.24
CA ARG A 301 -0.81 7.87 5.90
C ARG A 301 0.50 7.40 6.53
N ALA A 302 0.45 6.27 7.25
CA ALA A 302 1.61 5.70 7.92
C ALA A 302 2.67 5.23 6.92
N LEU A 303 2.26 4.59 5.82
CA LEU A 303 3.12 4.20 4.70
C LEU A 303 3.80 5.43 4.07
N VAL A 304 3.04 6.48 3.74
CA VAL A 304 3.58 7.73 3.18
C VAL A 304 4.56 8.39 4.14
N GLY A 305 4.19 8.54 5.42
CA GLY A 305 5.05 9.17 6.43
C GLY A 305 6.35 8.40 6.66
N SER A 306 6.32 7.08 6.62
CA SER A 306 7.53 6.27 6.80
C SER A 306 8.43 6.31 5.56
N ALA A 307 7.84 6.28 4.36
CA ALA A 307 8.58 6.42 3.10
C ALA A 307 9.30 7.77 2.98
N THR A 308 8.66 8.87 3.38
CA THR A 308 9.26 10.21 3.33
C THR A 308 10.39 10.36 4.34
N ARG A 309 10.16 10.01 5.62
CA ARG A 309 11.20 10.07 6.66
C ARG A 309 12.38 9.16 6.32
N GLY A 310 12.12 7.93 5.86
CA GLY A 310 13.16 7.02 5.42
C GLY A 310 14.03 7.62 4.31
N THR A 311 13.43 8.31 3.35
CA THR A 311 14.17 8.99 2.28
C THR A 311 15.06 10.12 2.81
N SER A 312 14.56 10.93 3.74
CA SER A 312 15.34 11.99 4.39
C SER A 312 16.55 11.39 5.14
N TRP A 313 16.36 10.32 5.92
CA TRP A 313 17.46 9.66 6.63
C TRP A 313 18.49 9.01 5.69
N ARG A 314 18.06 8.40 4.58
CA ARG A 314 18.97 7.86 3.56
C ARG A 314 19.82 8.95 2.93
N LYS A 315 19.23 10.12 2.65
CA LYS A 315 19.94 11.29 2.12
C LYS A 315 21.01 11.78 3.09
N GLU A 316 20.67 11.95 4.37
CA GLU A 316 21.64 12.36 5.40
C GLU A 316 22.74 11.30 5.63
N ALA A 317 22.42 10.01 5.47
CA ALA A 317 23.40 8.93 5.50
C ALA A 317 24.30 8.85 4.25
N GLY A 318 23.99 9.61 3.19
CA GLY A 318 24.68 9.53 1.90
C GLY A 318 24.44 8.22 1.15
N GLU A 319 23.27 7.60 1.31
CA GLU A 319 22.85 6.41 0.57
C GLU A 319 22.29 6.76 -0.81
N SER A 320 22.60 5.93 -1.80
CA SER A 320 22.06 6.05 -3.16
C SER A 320 21.45 4.71 -3.63
N PRO A 321 20.23 4.71 -4.20
CA PRO A 321 19.32 5.86 -4.30
C PRO A 321 18.76 6.26 -2.93
N ALA A 322 18.49 7.54 -2.73
CA ALA A 322 17.89 8.03 -1.49
C ALA A 322 16.39 7.71 -1.46
N ALA A 323 15.68 7.92 -2.57
CA ALA A 323 14.28 7.51 -2.73
C ALA A 323 14.19 6.09 -3.30
N VAL A 324 13.57 5.18 -2.57
CA VAL A 324 13.33 3.80 -3.01
C VAL A 324 11.97 3.73 -3.71
N ALA A 325 11.87 2.94 -4.78
CA ALA A 325 10.68 2.93 -5.62
C ALA A 325 9.40 2.38 -4.95
N LEU A 326 9.56 1.62 -3.85
CA LEU A 326 8.49 0.90 -3.16
C LEU A 326 7.56 0.15 -4.12
N PRO A 327 8.04 -0.63 -5.11
CA PRO A 327 7.13 -1.41 -5.93
C PRO A 327 6.63 -2.56 -5.04
N GLY A 328 5.38 -2.47 -4.58
CA GLY A 328 4.73 -3.60 -3.92
C GLY A 328 4.87 -4.84 -4.80
N THR A 329 5.25 -5.96 -4.18
CA THR A 329 5.29 -7.28 -4.83
C THR A 329 3.91 -7.90 -4.91
#